data_AF-A0A6A2Z455-F1
#
_entry.id   AF-A0A6A2Z455-F1
#
_cell.length_a   1.000
_cell.length_b   1.000
_cell.length_c   1.000
_cell.angle_alpha   90.00
_cell.angle_beta   90.00
_cell.angle_gamma   90.00
#
_symmetry.space_group_name_H-M   'P 1'
#
loop_
_entity.id
_entity.type
_entity.pdbx_description
1 polymer ?
#
loop_
_entity_poly.entity_id
_entity_poly.type
_entity_poly.pdbx_seq_one_letter_code
_entity_poly.pdbx_strand_id
1 'polypeptide(L)'
;MTSENQSSTSSKQDIAWKYCIDMGKGKARYASAYVAVGRLLMAKRPHLYWTPCAAHCLDLMLEDIGKISKVRVTLKRAMTLNGFIYSRTGVVNMMRKFTGKRELVRPAINRFATAYITLCSIKVQKANLRKMFSSNEWRKSKYSKEHGGKRVASIVLKPTFWSTIMYILKMTGPLVKVLRLVDGEKRPAMAYVYEAMDRAKEAIVNSFNNVENKYKDVFAIIEKRWDCQLHQPLHAVGCYLNPQLFYSNPQIQEDKEVMIAEWWASFGNDAPELKKFAIKVLSLTCSFKLERKGKEKARPHLVDEDNEVVMLEESDTKEEDIRDCETMRRKMMTTTDDDDED
;
A
#
# COMPACT_ATOMS: atom_id res chain seq x y z
N MET A 1 36.73 52.75 4.42
CA MET A 1 37.37 51.49 3.99
C MET A 1 36.86 50.37 4.88
N THR A 2 35.88 49.64 4.34
CA THR A 2 35.85 48.17 4.16
C THR A 2 35.29 47.46 5.41
N SER A 3 34.00 47.16 5.51
CA SER A 3 33.18 46.15 4.78
C SER A 3 33.71 44.72 4.87
N GLU A 4 32.76 43.80 5.15
CA GLU A 4 32.77 42.34 4.95
C GLU A 4 33.03 41.46 6.19
N ASN A 5 31.94 40.99 6.83
CA ASN A 5 31.51 39.58 6.72
C ASN A 5 30.29 39.28 7.60
N GLN A 6 29.10 39.61 7.09
CA GLN A 6 27.83 39.02 7.53
C GLN A 6 27.01 38.66 6.30
N SER A 7 27.44 37.66 5.53
CA SER A 7 26.65 37.08 4.44
C SER A 7 27.21 35.73 4.03
N SER A 8 26.80 34.63 4.67
CA SER A 8 26.98 33.30 4.05
C SER A 8 26.05 32.19 4.54
N THR A 9 25.26 32.40 5.59
CA THR A 9 24.37 31.35 6.14
C THR A 9 22.90 31.44 5.72
N SER A 10 22.43 32.60 5.22
CA SER A 10 21.04 32.77 4.73
C SER A 10 20.82 32.19 3.32
N SER A 11 21.81 32.18 2.44
CA SER A 11 21.57 31.94 1.00
C SER A 11 21.34 30.47 0.61
N LYS A 12 21.77 29.49 1.42
CA LYS A 12 21.75 28.06 1.02
C LYS A 12 20.42 27.35 1.30
N GLN A 13 19.73 27.70 2.39
CA GLN A 13 18.37 27.22 2.66
C GLN A 13 17.36 27.93 1.73
N ASP A 14 17.60 29.20 1.42
CA ASP A 14 16.78 29.98 0.50
C ASP A 14 16.81 29.44 -0.94
N ILE A 15 17.92 28.90 -1.44
CA ILE A 15 17.97 28.35 -2.82
C ILE A 15 17.14 27.07 -2.94
N ALA A 16 17.21 26.16 -1.97
CA ALA A 16 16.42 24.92 -2.00
C ALA A 16 14.93 25.20 -1.84
N TRP A 17 14.58 26.17 -0.99
CA TRP A 17 13.20 26.62 -0.80
C TRP A 17 12.66 27.37 -2.03
N LYS A 18 13.48 28.24 -2.62
CA LYS A 18 13.17 28.98 -3.86
C LYS A 18 13.00 28.05 -5.07
N TYR A 19 13.83 27.00 -5.20
CA TYR A 19 13.65 25.96 -6.23
C TYR A 19 12.35 25.16 -6.06
N CYS A 20 11.97 24.83 -4.82
CA CYS A 20 10.70 24.17 -4.53
C CYS A 20 9.48 25.07 -4.85
N ILE A 21 9.58 26.38 -4.59
CA ILE A 21 8.53 27.36 -4.92
C ILE A 21 8.43 27.59 -6.42
N ASP A 22 9.54 27.71 -7.14
CA ASP A 22 9.52 27.99 -8.58
C ASP A 22 9.08 26.78 -9.41
N MET A 23 9.33 25.54 -8.97
CA MET A 23 8.72 24.33 -9.56
C MET A 23 7.24 24.15 -9.21
N GLY A 24 6.74 24.78 -8.13
CA GLY A 24 5.34 24.71 -7.69
C GLY A 24 4.37 25.55 -8.54
N LYS A 25 4.87 26.45 -9.39
CA LYS A 25 4.04 27.38 -10.19
C LYS A 25 3.40 26.77 -11.44
N GLY A 26 3.69 25.51 -11.78
CA GLY A 26 3.14 24.88 -12.98
C GLY A 26 2.76 23.42 -12.79
N LYS A 27 1.60 23.12 -12.16
CA LYS A 27 0.84 21.84 -12.19
C LYS A 27 1.62 20.50 -12.20
N ALA A 28 2.90 20.47 -11.84
CA ALA A 28 3.73 19.28 -11.79
C ALA A 28 3.53 18.63 -10.43
N ARG A 29 3.20 17.33 -10.44
CA ARG A 29 2.88 16.55 -9.25
C ARG A 29 4.06 16.62 -8.27
N TYR A 30 3.80 17.14 -7.07
CA TYR A 30 4.77 17.38 -5.98
C TYR A 30 5.78 16.24 -5.74
N ALA A 31 5.39 14.98 -5.97
CA ALA A 31 6.25 13.80 -5.80
C ALA A 31 7.51 13.79 -6.70
N SER A 32 7.39 14.22 -7.96
CA SER A 32 8.53 14.21 -8.91
C SER A 32 9.58 15.26 -8.57
N ALA A 33 9.16 16.40 -8.01
CA ALA A 33 10.05 17.45 -7.53
C ALA A 33 10.89 16.97 -6.33
N TYR A 34 10.31 16.21 -5.39
CA TYR A 34 11.05 15.68 -4.24
C TYR A 34 12.10 14.63 -4.64
N VAL A 35 11.83 13.80 -5.66
CA VAL A 35 12.82 12.86 -6.20
C VAL A 35 14.01 13.63 -6.79
N ALA A 36 13.75 14.68 -7.57
CA ALA A 36 14.80 15.52 -8.15
C ALA A 36 15.62 16.24 -7.07
N VAL A 37 14.95 16.80 -6.06
CA VAL A 37 15.61 17.44 -4.91
C VAL A 37 16.44 16.44 -4.12
N GLY A 38 15.94 15.22 -3.89
CA GLY A 38 16.67 14.15 -3.22
C GLY A 38 17.98 13.82 -3.94
N ARG A 39 17.94 13.66 -5.26
CA ARG A 39 19.15 13.42 -6.09
C ARG A 39 20.15 14.58 -6.01
N LEU A 40 19.68 15.82 -6.09
CA LEU A 40 20.53 17.01 -5.95
C LEU A 40 21.17 17.11 -4.57
N LEU A 41 20.45 16.73 -3.52
CA LEU A 41 20.96 16.70 -2.16
C LEU A 41 22.06 15.66 -1.99
N MET A 42 21.88 14.46 -2.53
CA MET A 42 22.91 13.41 -2.53
C MET A 42 24.16 13.85 -3.30
N ALA A 43 24.00 14.51 -4.46
CA ALA A 43 25.12 15.04 -5.23
C ALA A 43 25.91 16.13 -4.48
N LYS A 44 25.22 16.99 -3.71
CA LYS A 44 25.86 18.05 -2.92
C LYS A 44 26.41 17.58 -1.57
N ARG A 45 25.93 16.46 -1.05
CA ARG A 45 26.29 15.93 0.28
C ARG A 45 26.64 14.44 0.15
N PRO A 46 27.92 14.10 -0.05
CA PRO A 46 28.36 12.72 -0.30
C PRO A 46 27.97 11.72 0.80
N HIS A 47 27.79 12.18 2.04
CA HIS A 47 27.39 11.35 3.19
C HIS A 47 25.87 11.32 3.45
N LEU A 48 25.06 11.96 2.61
CA LEU A 48 23.61 11.92 2.71
C LEU A 48 23.07 10.89 1.71
N TYR A 49 22.29 9.95 2.20
CA TYR A 49 21.52 9.03 1.36
C TYR A 49 20.04 9.40 1.44
N TRP A 50 19.36 9.45 0.30
CA TRP A 50 17.95 9.77 0.22
C TRP A 50 17.19 8.64 -0.49
N THR A 51 16.03 8.27 0.04
CA THR A 51 15.09 7.35 -0.61
C THR A 51 13.69 7.94 -0.62
N PRO A 52 12.88 7.62 -1.63
CA PRO A 52 11.46 7.96 -1.61
C PRO A 52 10.72 7.12 -0.57
N CYS A 53 9.65 7.70 -0.01
CA CYS A 53 8.76 7.05 0.95
C CYS A 53 8.05 5.84 0.32
N ALA A 54 8.20 4.65 0.90
CA ALA A 54 7.65 3.42 0.35
C ALA A 54 6.12 3.43 0.34
N ALA A 55 5.51 3.91 1.43
CA ALA A 55 4.06 4.06 1.53
C ALA A 55 3.50 4.98 0.44
N HIS A 56 4.21 6.07 0.15
CA HIS A 56 3.81 6.98 -0.92
C HIS A 56 3.90 6.32 -2.30
N CYS A 57 4.95 5.55 -2.56
CA CYS A 57 5.10 4.83 -3.82
C CYS A 57 3.98 3.80 -4.04
N LEU A 58 3.63 3.04 -2.99
CA LEU A 58 2.51 2.08 -3.02
C LEU A 58 1.16 2.78 -3.24
N ASP A 59 0.92 3.93 -2.61
CA ASP A 59 -0.31 4.69 -2.83
C ASP A 59 -0.41 5.21 -4.28
N LEU A 60 0.73 5.59 -4.89
CA LEU A 60 0.80 5.95 -6.32
C LEU A 60 0.60 4.74 -7.25
N MET A 61 1.07 3.54 -6.89
CA MET A 61 0.76 2.32 -7.63
C MET A 61 -0.75 2.07 -7.64
N LEU A 62 -1.39 2.18 -6.47
CA LEU A 62 -2.84 2.06 -6.32
C LEU A 62 -3.58 3.16 -7.10
N GLU A 63 -3.07 4.38 -7.15
CA GLU A 63 -3.60 5.45 -8.00
C GLU A 63 -3.62 5.04 -9.48
N ASP A 64 -2.50 4.53 -9.98
CA ASP A 64 -2.35 4.18 -11.39
C ASP A 64 -3.21 2.97 -11.77
N ILE A 65 -3.30 1.96 -10.91
CA ILE A 65 -4.26 0.85 -11.08
C ILE A 65 -5.70 1.40 -11.13
N GLY A 66 -5.99 2.42 -10.30
CA GLY A 66 -7.27 3.11 -10.28
C GLY A 66 -7.65 3.80 -11.60
N LYS A 67 -6.67 4.08 -12.47
CA LYS A 67 -6.89 4.70 -13.79
C LYS A 67 -7.34 3.71 -14.86
N ILE A 68 -7.11 2.41 -14.68
CA ILE A 68 -7.60 1.36 -15.59
C ILE A 68 -9.13 1.49 -15.72
N SER A 69 -9.64 1.54 -16.96
CA SER A 69 -11.05 1.91 -17.23
C SER A 69 -12.07 1.12 -16.40
N LYS A 70 -11.92 -0.20 -16.36
CA LYS A 70 -12.78 -1.12 -15.59
C LYS A 70 -12.72 -0.85 -14.07
N VAL A 71 -11.52 -0.57 -13.55
CA VAL A 71 -11.28 -0.24 -12.14
C VAL A 71 -11.89 1.11 -11.80
N ARG A 72 -11.57 2.14 -12.60
CA ARG A 72 -12.07 3.52 -12.46
C ARG A 72 -13.59 3.59 -12.41
N VAL A 73 -14.27 2.91 -13.33
CA VAL A 73 -15.75 2.89 -13.37
C VAL A 73 -16.32 2.24 -12.11
N THR A 74 -15.71 1.16 -11.63
CA THR A 74 -16.17 0.42 -10.45
C THR A 74 -15.94 1.21 -9.17
N LEU A 75 -14.79 1.86 -9.02
CA LEU A 75 -14.50 2.79 -7.93
C LEU A 75 -15.52 3.94 -7.90
N LYS A 76 -15.80 4.58 -9.03
CA LYS A 76 -16.82 5.63 -9.12
C LYS A 76 -18.21 5.16 -8.68
N ARG A 77 -18.60 3.94 -9.07
CA ARG A 77 -19.88 3.33 -8.65
C ARG A 77 -19.92 3.08 -7.15
N ALA A 78 -18.85 2.52 -6.58
CA ALA A 78 -18.74 2.31 -5.15
C ALA A 78 -18.79 3.62 -4.35
N MET A 79 -18.11 4.68 -4.82
CA MET A 79 -18.16 5.98 -4.15
C MET A 79 -19.52 6.66 -4.30
N THR A 80 -20.21 6.45 -5.43
CA THR A 80 -21.60 6.90 -5.60
C THR A 80 -22.51 6.20 -4.56
N LEU A 81 -22.37 4.88 -4.40
CA LEU A 81 -23.13 4.10 -3.41
C LEU A 81 -22.85 4.60 -2.00
N ASN A 82 -21.57 4.70 -1.63
CA ASN A 82 -21.15 5.12 -0.30
C ASN A 82 -21.62 6.54 0.03
N GLY A 83 -21.44 7.47 -0.91
CA GLY A 83 -21.89 8.85 -0.78
C GLY A 83 -23.42 8.95 -0.62
N PHE A 84 -24.18 8.17 -1.40
CA PHE A 84 -25.65 8.17 -1.29
C PHE A 84 -26.13 7.68 0.08
N ILE A 85 -25.53 6.60 0.59
CA ILE A 85 -25.85 6.04 1.90
C ILE A 85 -25.56 7.08 2.98
N TYR A 86 -24.33 7.59 3.04
CA TYR A 86 -23.90 8.46 4.13
C TYR A 86 -24.40 9.89 4.07
N SER A 87 -24.93 10.34 2.92
CA SER A 87 -25.58 11.65 2.84
C SER A 87 -27.02 11.66 3.35
N ARG A 88 -27.59 10.49 3.69
CA ARG A 88 -29.01 10.35 4.11
C ARG A 88 -29.11 9.55 5.39
N THR A 89 -29.47 10.21 6.50
CA THR A 89 -29.62 9.56 7.81
C THR A 89 -30.56 8.35 7.78
N GLY A 90 -31.69 8.44 7.06
CA GLY A 90 -32.60 7.31 6.96
C GLY A 90 -32.03 6.11 6.19
N VAL A 91 -31.15 6.34 5.21
CA VAL A 91 -30.49 5.26 4.46
C VAL A 91 -29.37 4.64 5.30
N VAL A 92 -28.61 5.44 6.05
CA VAL A 92 -27.62 4.95 7.03
C VAL A 92 -28.31 4.06 8.07
N ASN A 93 -29.41 4.52 8.65
CA ASN A 93 -30.14 3.76 9.66
C ASN A 93 -30.69 2.45 9.09
N MET A 94 -31.21 2.47 7.86
CA MET A 94 -31.65 1.27 7.17
C MET A 94 -30.47 0.30 6.95
N MET A 95 -29.33 0.77 6.42
CA MET A 95 -28.14 -0.06 6.26
C MET A 95 -27.73 -0.71 7.57
N ARG A 96 -27.64 0.05 8.68
CA ARG A 96 -27.27 -0.48 10.00
C ARG A 96 -28.19 -1.61 10.48
N LYS A 97 -29.49 -1.58 10.14
CA LYS A 97 -30.40 -2.70 10.44
C LYS A 97 -30.00 -3.98 9.70
N PHE A 98 -29.65 -3.87 8.42
CA PHE A 98 -29.26 -5.01 7.59
C PHE A 98 -27.83 -5.50 7.83
N THR A 99 -26.92 -4.63 8.29
CA THR A 99 -25.51 -4.97 8.51
C THR A 99 -25.17 -5.33 9.96
N GLY A 100 -26.16 -5.35 10.87
CA GLY A 100 -25.89 -5.56 12.30
C GLY A 100 -25.05 -4.43 12.89
N LYS A 101 -25.35 -3.18 12.52
CA LYS A 101 -24.62 -1.94 12.86
C LYS A 101 -23.20 -1.83 12.29
N ARG A 102 -22.73 -2.79 11.49
CA ARG A 102 -21.43 -2.68 10.80
C ARG A 102 -21.45 -1.55 9.77
N GLU A 103 -20.43 -0.71 9.81
CA GLU A 103 -20.28 0.45 8.92
C GLU A 103 -19.46 0.11 7.66
N LEU A 104 -19.68 0.88 6.59
CA LEU A 104 -18.80 0.88 5.43
C LEU A 104 -17.66 1.87 5.65
N VAL A 105 -16.48 1.55 5.12
CA VAL A 105 -15.33 2.44 5.23
C VAL A 105 -15.52 3.62 4.29
N ARG A 106 -15.37 4.84 4.81
CA ARG A 106 -15.42 6.06 3.99
C ARG A 106 -14.06 6.32 3.34
N PRO A 107 -14.01 6.62 2.04
CA PRO A 107 -12.76 6.94 1.37
C PRO A 107 -12.22 8.27 1.89
N ALA A 108 -10.91 8.34 2.11
CA ALA A 108 -10.19 9.57 2.38
C ALA A 108 -9.78 10.23 1.05
N ILE A 109 -9.93 11.55 0.96
CA ILE A 109 -9.66 12.31 -0.27
C ILE A 109 -8.19 12.18 -0.72
N ASN A 110 -7.27 12.02 0.24
CA ASN A 110 -5.82 12.10 0.00
C ASN A 110 -5.09 10.75 0.10
N ARG A 111 -5.80 9.62 0.11
CA ARG A 111 -5.18 8.28 0.21
C ARG A 111 -5.89 7.28 -0.70
N PHE A 112 -5.27 6.91 -1.82
CA PHE A 112 -5.87 6.03 -2.81
C PHE A 112 -6.20 4.64 -2.24
N ALA A 113 -5.37 4.14 -1.31
CA ALA A 113 -5.63 2.89 -0.61
C ALA A 113 -7.00 2.82 0.08
N THR A 114 -7.50 3.95 0.60
CA THR A 114 -8.80 3.96 1.28
C THR A 114 -9.96 3.66 0.34
N ALA A 115 -9.82 3.97 -0.96
CA ALA A 115 -10.82 3.62 -1.96
C ALA A 115 -10.96 2.09 -2.13
N TYR A 116 -9.85 1.36 -2.06
CA TYR A 116 -9.83 -0.10 -2.14
C TYR A 116 -10.29 -0.74 -0.82
N ILE A 117 -9.96 -0.14 0.32
CA ILE A 117 -10.52 -0.57 1.62
C ILE A 117 -12.04 -0.38 1.64
N THR A 118 -12.57 0.72 1.08
CA THR A 118 -14.01 0.92 0.88
C THR A 118 -14.61 -0.20 0.02
N LEU A 119 -13.99 -0.57 -1.10
CA LEU A 119 -14.44 -1.71 -1.93
C LEU A 119 -14.49 -3.02 -1.13
N CYS A 120 -13.47 -3.27 -0.30
CA CYS A 120 -13.43 -4.45 0.57
C CYS A 120 -14.60 -4.45 1.55
N SER A 121 -14.86 -3.32 2.23
CA SER A 121 -16.00 -3.19 3.16
C SER A 121 -17.35 -3.42 2.47
N ILE A 122 -17.51 -2.92 1.23
CA ILE A 122 -18.71 -3.14 0.42
C ILE A 122 -18.85 -4.63 0.03
N LYS A 123 -17.73 -5.30 -0.34
CA LYS A 123 -17.72 -6.73 -0.66
C LYS A 123 -18.15 -7.58 0.53
N VAL A 124 -17.62 -7.29 1.72
CA VAL A 124 -18.00 -8.00 2.96
C VAL A 124 -19.50 -7.87 3.21
N GLN A 125 -20.08 -6.69 2.97
CA GLN A 125 -21.51 -6.43 3.16
C GLN A 125 -22.38 -6.79 1.95
N LYS A 126 -21.87 -7.52 0.94
CA LYS A 126 -22.59 -7.83 -0.31
C LYS A 126 -24.00 -8.38 -0.08
N ALA A 127 -24.13 -9.42 0.72
CA ALA A 127 -25.42 -10.07 0.98
C ALA A 127 -26.40 -9.11 1.67
N ASN A 128 -25.93 -8.38 2.68
CA ASN A 128 -26.73 -7.45 3.47
C ASN A 128 -27.19 -6.25 2.63
N LEU A 129 -26.30 -5.67 1.83
CA LEU A 129 -26.64 -4.58 0.91
C LEU A 129 -27.64 -5.04 -0.14
N ARG A 130 -27.46 -6.23 -0.73
CA ARG A 130 -28.44 -6.77 -1.69
C ARG A 130 -29.82 -6.98 -1.06
N LYS A 131 -29.88 -7.52 0.16
CA LYS A 131 -31.12 -7.67 0.93
C LYS A 131 -31.76 -6.32 1.21
N MET A 132 -30.98 -5.34 1.69
CA MET A 132 -31.44 -3.97 1.95
C MET A 132 -32.10 -3.35 0.71
N PHE A 133 -31.41 -3.31 -0.43
CA PHE A 133 -31.89 -2.67 -1.65
C PHE A 133 -33.02 -3.44 -2.36
N SER A 134 -33.29 -4.68 -1.97
CA SER A 134 -34.43 -5.49 -2.45
C SER A 134 -35.62 -5.50 -1.48
N SER A 135 -35.44 -4.95 -0.28
CA SER A 135 -36.43 -5.04 0.80
C SER A 135 -37.69 -4.22 0.53
N ASN A 136 -38.80 -4.62 1.17
CA ASN A 136 -40.02 -3.83 1.20
C ASN A 136 -39.79 -2.44 1.84
N GLU A 137 -38.92 -2.36 2.86
CA GLU A 137 -38.57 -1.09 3.53
C GLU A 137 -37.92 -0.10 2.54
N TRP A 138 -36.96 -0.57 1.74
CA TRP A 138 -36.35 0.24 0.68
C TRP A 138 -37.40 0.66 -0.36
N ARG A 139 -38.16 -0.30 -0.91
CA ARG A 139 -39.13 -0.06 -1.98
C ARG A 139 -40.26 0.92 -1.60
N LYS A 140 -40.67 0.92 -0.32
CA LYS A 140 -41.68 1.85 0.20
C LYS A 140 -41.08 3.21 0.61
N SER A 141 -39.75 3.30 0.76
CA SER A 141 -39.09 4.53 1.18
C SER A 141 -39.12 5.62 0.10
N LYS A 142 -39.09 6.88 0.52
CA LYS A 142 -38.90 8.04 -0.38
C LYS A 142 -37.59 7.97 -1.17
N TYR A 143 -36.55 7.36 -0.59
CA TYR A 143 -35.22 7.26 -1.19
C TYR A 143 -35.20 6.41 -2.46
N SER A 144 -36.04 5.37 -2.54
CA SER A 144 -36.13 4.53 -3.74
C SER A 144 -36.67 5.26 -4.96
N LYS A 145 -37.45 6.34 -4.76
CA LYS A 145 -38.04 7.16 -5.82
C LYS A 145 -37.05 8.20 -6.36
N GLU A 146 -36.06 8.60 -5.56
CA GLU A 146 -35.03 9.54 -5.97
C GLU A 146 -34.18 9.00 -7.12
N HIS A 147 -33.76 9.87 -8.04
CA HIS A 147 -32.87 9.49 -9.14
C HIS A 147 -31.57 8.83 -8.63
N GLY A 148 -30.99 9.38 -7.55
CA GLY A 148 -29.82 8.79 -6.89
C GLY A 148 -30.09 7.39 -6.33
N GLY A 149 -31.27 7.18 -5.73
CA GLY A 149 -31.69 5.91 -5.14
C GLY A 149 -31.85 4.82 -6.19
N LYS A 150 -32.54 5.13 -7.30
CA LYS A 150 -32.67 4.22 -8.45
C LYS A 150 -31.29 3.81 -9.00
N ARG A 151 -30.38 4.78 -9.13
CA ARG A 151 -29.02 4.55 -9.59
C ARG A 151 -28.24 3.61 -8.64
N VAL A 152 -28.23 3.86 -7.33
CA VAL A 152 -27.48 2.99 -6.39
C VAL A 152 -28.09 1.61 -6.26
N ALA A 153 -29.42 1.48 -6.31
CA ALA A 153 -30.08 0.18 -6.34
C ALA A 153 -29.65 -0.61 -7.58
N SER A 154 -29.62 0.03 -8.76
CA SER A 154 -29.15 -0.63 -9.98
C SER A 154 -27.69 -1.09 -9.90
N ILE A 155 -26.82 -0.33 -9.23
CA ILE A 155 -25.40 -0.69 -9.02
C ILE A 155 -25.30 -1.94 -8.14
N VAL A 156 -25.96 -1.94 -6.99
CA VAL A 156 -25.91 -3.03 -5.99
C VAL A 156 -26.55 -4.31 -6.52
N LEU A 157 -27.60 -4.21 -7.34
CA LEU A 157 -28.28 -5.38 -7.86
C LEU A 157 -27.55 -6.01 -9.05
N LYS A 158 -26.72 -5.25 -9.78
CA LYS A 158 -25.99 -5.71 -10.96
C LYS A 158 -24.91 -6.76 -10.62
N PRO A 159 -24.98 -8.00 -11.15
CA PRO A 159 -23.98 -9.05 -10.87
C PRO A 159 -22.55 -8.65 -11.26
N THR A 160 -22.39 -7.97 -12.39
CA THR A 160 -21.08 -7.54 -12.91
C THR A 160 -20.36 -6.56 -11.99
N PHE A 161 -21.09 -5.81 -11.15
CA PHE A 161 -20.48 -4.92 -10.16
C PHE A 161 -19.69 -5.74 -9.14
N TRP A 162 -20.30 -6.80 -8.61
CA TRP A 162 -19.66 -7.66 -7.60
C TRP A 162 -18.50 -8.48 -8.16
N SER A 163 -18.66 -9.07 -9.36
CA SER A 163 -17.55 -9.81 -9.99
C SER A 163 -16.37 -8.89 -10.30
N THR A 164 -16.63 -7.64 -10.69
CA THR A 164 -15.55 -6.66 -10.91
C THR A 164 -14.90 -6.21 -9.60
N ILE A 165 -15.66 -6.04 -8.50
CA ILE A 165 -15.06 -5.77 -7.18
C ILE A 165 -14.13 -6.90 -6.76
N MET A 166 -14.56 -8.16 -6.89
CA MET A 166 -13.72 -9.32 -6.57
C MET A 166 -12.42 -9.33 -7.39
N TYR A 167 -12.54 -9.08 -8.69
CA TYR A 167 -11.39 -8.97 -9.59
C TYR A 167 -10.41 -7.86 -9.14
N ILE A 168 -10.91 -6.68 -8.80
CA ILE A 168 -10.08 -5.56 -8.33
C ILE A 168 -9.38 -5.94 -7.02
N LEU A 169 -10.12 -6.48 -6.04
CA LEU A 169 -9.57 -6.83 -4.72
C LEU A 169 -8.53 -7.94 -4.80
N LYS A 170 -8.63 -8.88 -5.74
CA LYS A 170 -7.58 -9.87 -5.99
C LYS A 170 -6.25 -9.23 -6.41
N MET A 171 -6.30 -8.19 -7.24
CA MET A 171 -5.10 -7.47 -7.70
C MET A 171 -4.56 -6.50 -6.66
N THR A 172 -5.43 -5.78 -5.94
CA THR A 172 -4.98 -4.68 -5.06
C THR A 172 -4.88 -5.08 -3.60
N GLY A 173 -5.51 -6.18 -3.19
CA GLY A 173 -5.49 -6.68 -1.82
C GLY A 173 -4.07 -6.92 -1.30
N PRO A 174 -3.21 -7.65 -2.03
CA PRO A 174 -1.82 -7.85 -1.63
C PRO A 174 -1.05 -6.53 -1.50
N LEU A 175 -1.18 -5.60 -2.45
CA LEU A 175 -0.54 -4.28 -2.38
C LEU A 175 -1.00 -3.44 -1.18
N VAL A 176 -2.29 -3.51 -0.82
CA VAL A 176 -2.81 -2.84 0.39
C VAL A 176 -2.24 -3.47 1.67
N LYS A 177 -1.93 -4.77 1.67
CA LYS A 177 -1.21 -5.40 2.80
C LYS A 177 0.22 -4.86 2.93
N VAL A 178 0.96 -4.77 1.82
CA VAL A 178 2.31 -4.18 1.83
C VAL A 178 2.27 -2.73 2.29
N LEU A 179 1.28 -1.95 1.82
CA LEU A 179 1.11 -0.57 2.28
C LEU A 179 0.91 -0.49 3.80
N ARG A 180 0.06 -1.35 4.37
CA ARG A 180 -0.15 -1.40 5.83
C ARG A 180 1.10 -1.80 6.60
N LEU A 181 1.93 -2.67 6.04
CA LEU A 181 3.22 -3.05 6.61
C LEU A 181 4.15 -1.84 6.68
N VAL A 182 4.31 -1.09 5.59
CA VAL A 182 5.25 0.06 5.55
C VAL A 182 4.73 1.33 6.24
N ASP A 183 3.41 1.48 6.37
CA ASP A 183 2.76 2.53 7.18
C ASP A 183 2.73 2.19 8.68
N GLY A 184 3.04 0.93 9.04
CA GLY A 184 3.06 0.46 10.41
C GLY A 184 4.22 1.07 11.21
N GLU A 185 3.92 1.71 12.34
CA GLU A 185 4.93 2.31 13.23
C GLU A 185 5.50 1.30 14.24
N LYS A 186 4.84 0.15 14.41
CA LYS A 186 5.17 -0.82 15.47
C LYS A 186 6.48 -1.58 15.20
N ARG A 187 6.86 -1.79 13.93
CA ARG A 187 8.09 -2.50 13.54
C ARG A 187 8.71 -1.80 12.32
N PRO A 188 10.04 -1.59 12.29
CA PRO A 188 10.71 -1.04 11.12
C PRO A 188 10.47 -1.91 9.87
N ALA A 189 9.88 -1.31 8.84
CA ALA A 189 9.49 -2.05 7.63
C ALA A 189 10.62 -2.21 6.60
N MET A 190 11.78 -1.56 6.81
CA MET A 190 12.91 -1.52 5.85
C MET A 190 13.39 -2.92 5.45
N ALA A 191 13.35 -3.85 6.39
CA ALA A 191 13.79 -5.23 6.23
C ALA A 191 12.85 -6.10 5.39
N TYR A 192 11.62 -5.65 5.15
CA TYR A 192 10.55 -6.48 4.60
C TYR A 192 10.02 -5.98 3.25
N VAL A 193 10.38 -4.78 2.80
CA VAL A 193 9.77 -4.15 1.61
C VAL A 193 9.92 -5.01 0.35
N TYR A 194 11.12 -5.53 0.07
CA TYR A 194 11.38 -6.36 -1.12
C TYR A 194 10.55 -7.63 -1.06
N GLU A 195 10.71 -8.39 0.02
CA GLU A 195 10.07 -9.67 0.15
C GLU A 195 8.53 -9.55 0.18
N ALA A 196 8.00 -8.53 0.85
CA ALA A 196 6.56 -8.30 0.90
C ALA A 196 6.01 -7.93 -0.48
N MET A 197 6.80 -7.25 -1.32
CA MET A 197 6.42 -6.97 -2.71
C MET A 197 6.45 -8.23 -3.58
N ASP A 198 7.44 -9.10 -3.41
CA ASP A 198 7.51 -10.38 -4.13
C ASP A 198 6.33 -11.28 -3.75
N ARG A 199 6.08 -11.48 -2.45
CA ARG A 199 4.88 -12.19 -1.96
C ARG A 199 3.59 -11.55 -2.46
N ALA A 200 3.54 -10.23 -2.61
CA ALA A 200 2.37 -9.56 -3.15
C ALA A 200 2.17 -9.88 -4.63
N LYS A 201 3.23 -9.93 -5.45
CA LYS A 201 3.17 -10.35 -6.85
C LYS A 201 2.72 -11.81 -6.95
N GLU A 202 3.31 -12.72 -6.18
CA GLU A 202 2.94 -14.14 -6.12
C GLU A 202 1.45 -14.32 -5.76
N ALA A 203 0.98 -13.62 -4.71
CA ALA A 203 -0.42 -13.68 -4.31
C ALA A 203 -1.39 -13.21 -5.40
N ILE A 204 -1.00 -12.22 -6.22
CA ILE A 204 -1.79 -11.78 -7.38
C ILE A 204 -1.82 -12.87 -8.45
N VAL A 205 -0.67 -13.45 -8.80
CA VAL A 205 -0.55 -14.52 -9.80
C VAL A 205 -1.42 -15.72 -9.41
N ASN A 206 -1.28 -16.18 -8.17
CA ASN A 206 -2.02 -17.31 -7.61
C ASN A 206 -3.53 -17.04 -7.59
N SER A 207 -3.95 -15.80 -7.26
CA SER A 207 -5.37 -15.40 -7.28
C SER A 207 -6.05 -15.52 -8.65
N PHE A 208 -5.27 -15.62 -9.73
CA PHE A 208 -5.73 -15.74 -11.11
C PHE A 208 -5.37 -17.06 -11.77
N ASN A 209 -4.94 -18.07 -11.00
CA ASN A 209 -4.51 -19.39 -11.49
C ASN A 209 -3.46 -19.25 -12.60
N ASN A 210 -2.46 -18.37 -12.40
CA ASN A 210 -1.37 -18.13 -13.34
C ASN A 210 -1.80 -17.57 -14.71
N VAL A 211 -3.06 -17.16 -14.91
CA VAL A 211 -3.52 -16.60 -16.19
C VAL A 211 -3.06 -15.15 -16.37
N GLU A 212 -1.88 -14.98 -16.99
CA GLU A 212 -1.17 -13.71 -17.15
C GLU A 212 -2.01 -12.55 -17.69
N ASN A 213 -2.83 -12.81 -18.72
CA ASN A 213 -3.71 -11.80 -19.33
C ASN A 213 -4.66 -11.11 -18.35
N LYS A 214 -4.90 -11.69 -17.16
CA LYS A 214 -5.77 -11.09 -16.14
C LYS A 214 -5.05 -10.05 -15.27
N TYR A 215 -3.72 -10.09 -15.16
CA TYR A 215 -2.95 -9.23 -14.24
C TYR A 215 -1.78 -8.48 -14.91
N LYS A 216 -1.42 -8.78 -16.17
CA LYS A 216 -0.29 -8.15 -16.88
C LYS A 216 -0.29 -6.62 -16.85
N ASP A 217 -1.44 -5.97 -17.03
CA ASP A 217 -1.55 -4.51 -17.01
C ASP A 217 -1.23 -3.93 -15.63
N VAL A 218 -1.59 -4.66 -14.57
CA VAL A 218 -1.26 -4.29 -13.20
C VAL A 218 0.21 -4.54 -12.91
N PHE A 219 0.78 -5.64 -13.40
CA PHE A 219 2.22 -5.91 -13.27
C PHE A 219 3.06 -4.84 -13.94
N ALA A 220 2.70 -4.43 -15.16
CA ALA A 220 3.38 -3.33 -15.85
C ALA A 220 3.37 -2.02 -15.04
N ILE A 221 2.29 -1.74 -14.29
CA ILE A 221 2.22 -0.60 -13.37
C ILE A 221 3.12 -0.82 -12.16
N ILE A 222 3.11 -2.02 -11.58
CA ILE A 222 3.95 -2.38 -10.42
C ILE A 222 5.42 -2.24 -10.80
N GLU A 223 5.90 -2.88 -11.87
CA GLU A 223 7.31 -2.81 -12.28
C GLU A 223 7.74 -1.38 -12.58
N LYS A 224 6.95 -0.64 -13.35
CA LYS A 224 7.27 0.76 -13.66
C LYS A 224 7.46 1.61 -12.41
N ARG A 225 6.62 1.41 -11.39
CA ARG A 225 6.69 2.16 -10.12
C ARG A 225 7.76 1.61 -9.19
N TRP A 226 8.01 0.32 -9.23
CA TRP A 226 9.10 -0.36 -8.54
C TRP A 226 10.43 0.22 -8.99
N ASP A 227 10.75 0.11 -10.28
CA ASP A 227 12.03 0.53 -10.87
C ASP A 227 12.30 2.02 -10.68
N CYS A 228 11.26 2.85 -10.81
CA CYS A 228 11.43 4.30 -10.71
C CYS A 228 11.55 4.81 -9.26
N GLN A 229 11.04 4.06 -8.26
CA GLN A 229 10.85 4.61 -6.91
C GLN A 229 11.21 3.63 -5.78
N LEU A 230 10.69 2.40 -5.77
CA LEU A 230 10.87 1.48 -4.63
C LEU A 230 12.13 0.61 -4.71
N HIS A 231 12.61 0.32 -5.92
CA HIS A 231 13.82 -0.45 -6.18
C HIS A 231 15.04 0.40 -5.79
N GLN A 232 15.34 0.45 -4.50
CA GLN A 232 16.42 1.25 -3.94
C GLN A 232 17.41 0.32 -3.23
N PRO A 233 18.73 0.56 -3.37
CA PRO A 233 19.75 -0.23 -2.68
C PRO A 233 19.52 -0.35 -1.17
N LEU A 234 19.05 0.70 -0.51
CA LEU A 234 18.80 0.67 0.93
C LEU A 234 17.70 -0.32 1.34
N HIS A 235 16.62 -0.40 0.56
CA HIS A 235 15.56 -1.38 0.78
C HIS A 235 16.09 -2.81 0.51
N ALA A 236 16.98 -3.00 -0.46
CA ALA A 236 17.60 -4.31 -0.76
C ALA A 236 18.52 -4.76 0.37
N VAL A 237 19.37 -3.85 0.84
CA VAL A 237 20.25 -4.08 2.00
C VAL A 237 19.42 -4.45 3.23
N GLY A 238 18.31 -3.74 3.48
CA GLY A 238 17.38 -4.12 4.55
C GLY A 238 16.91 -5.57 4.45
N CYS A 239 16.53 -6.01 3.25
CA CYS A 239 16.12 -7.39 2.97
C CYS A 239 17.26 -8.40 3.22
N TYR A 240 18.46 -8.14 2.70
CA TYR A 240 19.62 -9.05 2.89
C TYR A 240 20.07 -9.16 4.35
N LEU A 241 19.93 -8.08 5.12
CA LEU A 241 20.30 -8.07 6.54
C LEU A 241 19.19 -8.60 7.45
N ASN A 242 18.11 -9.14 6.88
CA ASN A 242 17.01 -9.72 7.63
C ASN A 242 17.22 -11.23 7.84
N PRO A 243 17.73 -11.67 9.00
CA PRO A 243 17.95 -13.08 9.32
C PRO A 243 16.64 -13.89 9.21
N GLN A 244 15.49 -13.31 9.56
CA GLN A 244 14.20 -14.02 9.54
C GLN A 244 13.79 -14.53 8.15
N LEU A 245 14.37 -13.99 7.08
CA LEU A 245 14.11 -14.44 5.70
C LEU A 245 14.95 -15.67 5.32
N PHE A 246 16.04 -15.94 6.04
CA PHE A 246 17.01 -16.98 5.71
C PHE A 246 17.03 -18.12 6.74
N TYR A 247 16.43 -17.93 7.91
CA TYR A 247 16.23 -19.01 8.88
C TYR A 247 15.06 -19.91 8.46
N SER A 248 15.32 -21.21 8.38
CA SER A 248 14.34 -22.22 7.97
C SER A 248 13.18 -22.42 8.95
N ASN A 249 13.27 -21.90 10.18
CA ASN A 249 12.21 -22.01 11.18
C ASN A 249 11.17 -20.89 11.00
N PRO A 250 9.93 -21.19 10.58
CA PRO A 250 8.88 -20.19 10.37
C PRO A 250 8.46 -19.47 11.66
N GLN A 251 8.63 -20.11 12.82
CA GLN A 251 8.24 -19.55 14.12
C GLN A 251 9.07 -18.32 14.52
N ILE A 252 10.22 -18.10 13.88
CA ILE A 252 11.10 -16.94 14.14
C ILE A 252 10.46 -15.60 13.73
N GLN A 253 9.44 -15.63 12.85
CA GLN A 253 8.68 -14.43 12.43
C GLN A 253 7.67 -13.98 13.49
N GLU A 254 7.20 -14.90 14.33
CA GLU A 254 6.23 -14.64 15.41
C GLU A 254 6.89 -14.30 16.74
N ASP A 255 8.18 -14.62 16.86
CA ASP A 255 8.98 -14.30 18.04
C ASP A 255 9.08 -12.76 18.23
N LYS A 256 8.55 -12.30 19.36
CA LYS A 256 8.58 -10.87 19.73
C LYS A 256 9.95 -10.46 20.26
N GLU A 257 10.77 -11.40 20.72
CA GLU A 257 12.15 -11.18 21.19
C GLU A 257 13.16 -11.14 20.03
N VAL A 258 12.79 -11.61 18.84
CA VAL A 258 13.61 -11.47 17.62
C VAL A 258 13.22 -10.17 16.90
N MET A 259 13.42 -9.03 17.55
CA MET A 259 13.55 -7.78 16.80
C MET A 259 14.84 -7.87 16.00
N ILE A 260 14.81 -7.65 14.68
CA ILE A 260 15.98 -7.90 13.83
C ILE A 260 17.22 -7.13 14.30
N ALA A 261 17.04 -5.90 14.80
CA ALA A 261 18.11 -5.12 15.40
C ALA A 261 18.68 -5.76 16.69
N GLU A 262 17.84 -6.40 17.50
CA GLU A 262 18.24 -7.12 18.72
C GLU A 262 18.96 -8.44 18.38
N TRP A 263 18.54 -9.13 17.30
CA TRP A 263 19.30 -10.28 16.78
C TRP A 263 20.73 -9.87 16.40
N TRP A 264 20.89 -8.78 15.64
CA TRP A 264 22.22 -8.26 15.32
C TRP A 264 22.97 -7.79 16.57
N ALA A 265 22.28 -7.23 17.57
CA ALA A 265 22.85 -6.84 18.86
C ALA A 265 23.45 -8.04 19.61
N SER A 266 22.79 -9.19 19.56
CA SER A 266 23.16 -10.41 20.29
C SER A 266 24.20 -11.27 19.56
N PHE A 267 24.09 -11.40 18.23
CA PHE A 267 24.87 -12.38 17.46
C PHE A 267 25.89 -11.77 16.50
N GLY A 268 25.88 -10.45 16.27
CA GLY A 268 26.77 -9.78 15.31
C GLY A 268 28.17 -9.42 15.82
N ASN A 269 28.64 -9.96 16.96
CA ASN A 269 29.87 -9.50 17.62
C ASN A 269 31.14 -9.77 16.82
N ASP A 270 31.15 -10.84 16.03
CA ASP A 270 32.29 -11.22 15.19
C ASP A 270 32.46 -10.32 13.96
N ALA A 271 31.45 -9.49 13.65
CA ALA A 271 31.47 -8.53 12.55
C ALA A 271 30.99 -7.14 13.01
N PRO A 272 31.78 -6.42 13.84
CA PRO A 272 31.32 -5.23 14.55
C PRO A 272 30.87 -4.08 13.63
N GLU A 273 31.53 -3.90 12.49
CA GLU A 273 31.15 -2.86 11.53
C GLU A 273 29.86 -3.21 10.77
N LEU A 274 29.70 -4.48 10.37
CA LEU A 274 28.46 -4.96 9.75
C LEU A 274 27.29 -4.90 10.73
N LYS A 275 27.50 -5.28 11.99
CA LYS A 275 26.51 -5.15 13.07
C LYS A 275 26.01 -3.72 13.24
N LYS A 276 26.93 -2.75 13.36
CA LYS A 276 26.58 -1.32 13.47
C LYS A 276 25.77 -0.85 12.26
N PHE A 277 26.20 -1.25 11.06
CA PHE A 277 25.51 -0.91 9.82
C PHE A 277 24.11 -1.52 9.74
N ALA A 278 23.97 -2.81 10.06
CA ALA A 278 22.71 -3.54 10.04
C ALA A 278 21.69 -2.94 11.01
N ILE A 279 22.07 -2.75 12.28
CA ILE A 279 21.20 -2.11 13.28
C ILE A 279 20.71 -0.75 12.78
N LYS A 280 21.61 0.05 12.19
CA LYS A 280 21.26 1.38 11.67
C LYS A 280 20.25 1.29 10.51
N VAL A 281 20.49 0.43 9.52
CA VAL A 281 19.59 0.30 8.35
C VAL A 281 18.24 -0.28 8.76
N LEU A 282 18.25 -1.34 9.56
CA LEU A 282 17.05 -2.06 9.96
C LEU A 282 16.18 -1.27 10.93
N SER A 283 16.71 -0.25 11.60
CA SER A 283 15.92 0.64 12.46
C SER A 283 15.24 1.78 11.69
N LEU A 284 15.50 1.93 10.38
CA LEU A 284 14.91 2.99 9.57
C LEU A 284 13.43 2.74 9.29
N THR A 285 12.64 3.82 9.30
CA THR A 285 11.24 3.78 8.85
C THR A 285 11.15 3.94 7.33
N CYS A 286 10.15 3.30 6.73
CA CYS A 286 9.87 3.41 5.29
C CYS A 286 8.77 4.41 4.94
N SER A 287 8.27 5.13 5.96
CA SER A 287 7.21 6.13 5.82
C SER A 287 7.61 7.44 6.50
N PHE A 288 7.27 8.56 5.85
CA PHE A 288 7.47 9.90 6.39
C PHE A 288 6.11 10.54 6.65
N LYS A 289 5.80 10.85 7.92
CA LYS A 289 4.66 11.70 8.27
C LYS A 289 5.16 13.11 8.53
N LEU A 290 4.68 14.07 7.72
CA LEU A 290 4.76 15.47 8.11
C LEU A 290 3.73 15.69 9.22
N GLU A 291 4.15 15.69 10.48
CA GLU A 291 3.28 16.14 11.58
C GLU A 291 2.94 17.62 11.37
N ARG A 292 1.73 17.90 10.88
CA ARG A 292 1.14 19.22 11.05
C ARG A 292 0.70 19.33 12.51
N LYS A 293 1.53 19.93 13.37
CA LYS A 293 1.05 20.48 14.65
C LYS A 293 -0.05 21.49 14.34
N GLY A 294 -1.31 21.10 14.56
CA GLY A 294 -2.45 22.01 14.38
C GLY A 294 -3.77 21.29 14.11
N LYS A 295 -4.58 21.20 15.17
CA LYS A 295 -5.98 20.72 15.24
C LYS A 295 -6.14 19.21 15.22
N GLU A 296 -5.91 18.66 16.39
CA GLU A 296 -6.59 17.50 16.93
C GLU A 296 -8.10 17.61 16.65
N LYS A 297 -8.56 16.84 15.66
CA LYS A 297 -9.94 16.38 15.59
C LYS A 297 -9.86 14.87 15.62
N ALA A 298 -10.26 14.33 16.77
CA ALA A 298 -10.43 12.93 17.11
C ALA A 298 -10.25 11.96 15.93
N ARG A 299 -9.13 11.21 15.94
CA ARG A 299 -9.07 9.90 15.28
C ARG A 299 -10.24 9.07 15.80
N PRO A 300 -11.09 8.47 14.96
CA PRO A 300 -11.76 7.26 15.38
C PRO A 300 -10.66 6.25 15.68
N HIS A 301 -10.52 5.90 16.96
CA HIS A 301 -9.77 4.71 17.35
C HIS A 301 -10.46 3.53 16.67
N LEU A 302 -9.82 2.99 15.63
CA LEU A 302 -10.06 1.63 15.18
C LEU A 302 -8.91 0.81 15.75
N VAL A 303 -8.93 0.69 17.07
CA VAL A 303 -8.36 -0.44 17.79
C VAL A 303 -9.59 -1.14 18.33
N ASP A 304 -10.03 -2.17 17.63
CA ASP A 304 -10.65 -3.31 18.30
C ASP A 304 -9.55 -4.37 18.28
N GLU A 305 -9.03 -4.69 19.46
CA GLU A 305 -8.08 -5.79 19.67
C GLU A 305 -8.70 -7.17 19.38
N ASP A 306 -10.01 -7.23 19.05
CA ASP A 306 -10.72 -8.46 18.68
C ASP A 306 -11.30 -8.45 17.26
N ASN A 307 -10.93 -7.50 16.39
CA ASN A 307 -11.23 -7.59 14.96
C ASN A 307 -10.06 -8.28 14.24
N GLU A 308 -9.94 -9.59 14.48
CA GLU A 308 -9.54 -10.49 13.40
C GLU A 308 -10.40 -10.13 12.19
N VAL A 309 -9.78 -9.50 11.20
CA VAL A 309 -10.29 -9.68 9.85
C VAL A 309 -10.05 -11.15 9.58
N VAL A 310 -11.06 -11.97 9.88
CA VAL A 310 -11.20 -13.33 9.36
C VAL A 310 -11.26 -13.18 7.84
N MET A 311 -10.08 -13.04 7.26
CA MET A 311 -9.82 -13.18 5.85
C MET A 311 -10.00 -14.66 5.62
N LEU A 312 -11.16 -15.03 5.06
CA LEU A 312 -11.48 -16.36 4.55
C LEU A 312 -10.20 -17.13 4.18
N GLU A 313 -9.78 -18.00 5.08
CA GLU A 313 -9.19 -19.27 4.68
C GLU A 313 -10.29 -20.10 4.00
N GLU A 314 -9.84 -21.18 3.34
CA GLU A 314 -10.54 -22.03 2.36
C GLU A 314 -10.31 -21.55 0.91
N SER A 315 -9.50 -22.22 0.08
CA SER A 315 -9.19 -23.65 0.07
C SER A 315 -7.88 -23.92 -0.70
N ASP A 316 -7.08 -24.82 -0.12
CA ASP A 316 -6.11 -25.71 -0.75
C ASP A 316 -5.03 -25.11 -1.66
N THR A 317 -4.06 -24.39 -1.10
CA THR A 317 -2.69 -24.47 -1.62
C THR A 317 -1.97 -25.60 -0.89
N LYS A 318 -1.69 -26.68 -1.59
CA LYS A 318 -0.94 -27.82 -1.05
C LYS A 318 0.51 -27.39 -0.88
N GLU A 319 1.23 -28.00 0.06
CA GLU A 319 2.70 -27.86 0.24
C GLU A 319 3.54 -28.13 -1.02
N GLU A 320 2.90 -28.64 -2.08
CA GLU A 320 3.47 -28.83 -3.41
C GLU A 320 3.56 -27.51 -4.21
N ASP A 321 2.60 -26.59 -4.05
CA ASP A 321 2.54 -25.30 -4.77
C ASP A 321 3.63 -24.30 -4.30
N ILE A 322 4.06 -24.41 -3.04
CA ILE A 322 5.17 -23.63 -2.47
C ILE A 322 6.51 -24.11 -3.04
N ARG A 323 6.66 -25.43 -3.22
CA ARG A 323 7.85 -26.05 -3.81
C ARG A 323 8.03 -25.68 -5.28
N ASP A 324 6.92 -25.51 -6.00
CA ASP A 324 6.94 -25.05 -7.39
C ASP A 324 7.37 -23.58 -7.51
N CYS A 325 6.96 -22.71 -6.59
CA CYS A 325 7.42 -21.32 -6.54
C CYS A 325 8.93 -21.22 -6.24
N GLU A 326 9.44 -22.01 -5.30
CA GLU A 326 10.88 -22.09 -5.02
C GLU A 326 11.67 -22.66 -6.21
N THR A 327 11.09 -23.62 -6.93
CA THR A 327 11.71 -24.20 -8.12
C THR A 327 11.74 -23.22 -9.29
N MET A 328 10.69 -22.42 -9.49
CA MET A 328 10.68 -21.34 -10.49
C MET A 328 11.69 -20.23 -10.13
N ARG A 329 11.77 -19.85 -8.85
CA ARG A 329 12.78 -18.89 -8.36
C ARG A 329 14.21 -19.38 -8.60
N ARG A 330 14.46 -20.69 -8.40
CA ARG A 330 15.76 -21.32 -8.66
C ARG A 330 16.10 -21.37 -10.15
N LYS A 331 15.13 -21.69 -11.03
CA LYS A 331 15.30 -21.69 -12.50
C LYS A 331 15.56 -20.28 -13.08
N MET A 332 14.96 -19.24 -12.50
CA MET A 332 15.23 -17.86 -12.93
C MET A 332 16.61 -17.35 -12.51
N MET A 333 17.23 -17.94 -11.49
CA MET A 333 18.59 -17.60 -11.03
C MET A 333 19.71 -18.35 -11.77
N THR A 334 19.39 -19.39 -12.56
CA THR A 334 20.38 -20.23 -13.26
C THR A 334 20.41 -19.99 -14.78
N THR A 335 19.90 -18.86 -15.28
CA THR A 335 19.85 -18.57 -16.74
C THR A 335 20.73 -17.40 -17.17
N THR A 336 21.78 -17.07 -16.41
CA THR A 336 22.69 -15.96 -16.76
C THR A 336 24.14 -16.33 -17.04
N ASP A 337 24.56 -17.59 -16.95
CA ASP A 337 25.94 -17.96 -17.26
C ASP A 337 25.93 -19.29 -18.01
N ASP A 338 26.08 -19.24 -19.34
CA ASP A 338 26.63 -20.28 -20.22
C ASP A 338 26.40 -19.83 -21.68
N ASP A 339 27.10 -18.79 -22.10
CA ASP A 339 27.38 -18.48 -23.52
C ASP A 339 28.51 -17.43 -23.54
N ASP A 340 29.71 -17.84 -23.13
CA ASP A 340 31.00 -17.23 -23.51
C ASP A 340 32.14 -18.06 -22.88
N GLU A 341 32.58 -19.12 -23.55
CA GLU A 341 33.99 -19.59 -23.55
C GLU A 341 34.19 -20.69 -24.62
N ASP A 342 34.71 -20.24 -25.77
CA ASP A 342 35.67 -20.85 -26.72
C ASP A 342 35.32 -20.68 -28.21
#